data_AF-A0A7W7HVP2-F1
#
_entry.id   AF-A0A7W7HVP2-F1
#
_cell.length_a   1.000
_cell.length_b   1.000
_cell.length_c   1.000
_cell.angle_alpha   90.00
_cell.angle_beta   90.00
_cell.angle_gamma   90.00
#
_symmetry.space_group_name_H-M   'P 1'
#
loop_
_entity.id
_entity.type
_entity.pdbx_description
1 polymer ?
#
loop_
_entity_poly.entity_id
_entity_poly.type
_entity_poly.pdbx_seq_one_letter_code
_entity_poly.pdbx_strand_id
1 'polypeptide(L)'
;MTHRSPLCLACPLHGSSSSSPCGGPAQLRWLIRRIADDDRGAFAELFDQISGLVLPSLRGQVSDRHRVAGVLAGTFIEVWWLAGCHVDPDTDVLAWIDEIVQRRVADSRPATPSSADPTSPDRGVLGALWAHSIEVELAGLLRRRHSPPP
;
A
#
# COMPACT_ATOMS: atom_id res chain seq x y z
N MET A 1 -7.06 -30.51 -29.87
CA MET A 1 -6.16 -29.33 -29.87
C MET A 1 -6.42 -28.55 -28.60
N THR A 2 -5.37 -28.39 -27.81
CA THR A 2 -5.41 -28.08 -26.38
C THR A 2 -5.73 -26.62 -26.10
N HIS A 3 -6.56 -26.41 -25.07
CA HIS A 3 -6.94 -25.13 -24.44
C HIS A 3 -5.76 -24.21 -24.12
N ARG A 4 -5.98 -22.89 -24.17
CA ARG A 4 -5.33 -21.91 -23.28
C ARG A 4 -6.12 -20.59 -23.24
N SER A 5 -7.12 -20.55 -22.38
CA SER A 5 -7.63 -19.29 -21.83
C SER A 5 -6.73 -18.88 -20.65
N PRO A 6 -6.27 -17.62 -20.57
CA PRO A 6 -5.60 -17.15 -19.36
C PRO A 6 -6.64 -16.90 -18.27
N LEU A 7 -6.62 -17.76 -17.26
CA LEU A 7 -7.24 -17.51 -15.96
C LEU A 7 -6.44 -16.40 -15.26
N CYS A 8 -6.88 -15.15 -15.36
CA CYS A 8 -6.57 -14.16 -14.34
C CYS A 8 -7.74 -14.11 -13.38
N LEU A 9 -7.69 -15.02 -12.39
CA LEU A 9 -8.47 -14.92 -11.17
C LEU A 9 -8.05 -13.63 -10.44
N ALA A 10 -8.77 -12.55 -10.72
CA ALA A 10 -8.92 -11.47 -9.76
C ALA A 10 -9.60 -12.10 -8.54
N CYS A 11 -8.86 -12.33 -7.46
CA CYS A 11 -9.46 -12.64 -6.18
C CYS A 11 -10.24 -11.39 -5.77
N PRO A 12 -11.58 -11.42 -5.72
CA PRO A 12 -12.30 -10.37 -5.03
C PRO A 12 -11.96 -10.57 -3.56
N LEU A 13 -11.35 -9.58 -2.92
CA LEU A 13 -11.43 -9.44 -1.46
C LEU A 13 -12.87 -9.09 -1.08
N HIS A 14 -13.81 -10.01 -1.37
CA HIS A 14 -15.21 -9.86 -1.07
C HIS A 14 -15.74 -11.17 -0.49
N GLY A 15 -15.29 -11.44 0.74
CA GLY A 15 -15.93 -12.36 1.66
C GLY A 15 -16.60 -11.55 2.76
N SER A 16 -17.91 -11.41 2.68
CA SER A 16 -18.75 -10.77 3.69
C SER A 16 -18.48 -11.35 5.08
N SER A 17 -18.13 -10.47 6.01
CA SER A 17 -18.36 -10.66 7.44
C SER A 17 -18.58 -9.28 8.03
N SER A 18 -19.77 -9.08 8.60
CA SER A 18 -20.16 -7.90 9.36
C SER A 18 -19.30 -7.80 10.62
N SER A 19 -18.09 -7.30 10.49
CA SER A 19 -17.44 -6.51 11.52
C SER A 19 -17.49 -5.10 11.00
N SER A 20 -18.12 -4.18 11.73
CA SER A 20 -18.12 -2.77 11.36
C SER A 20 -16.68 -2.38 11.01
N PRO A 21 -16.40 -1.98 9.75
CA PRO A 21 -15.06 -1.58 9.38
C PRO A 21 -14.68 -0.41 10.29
N CYS A 22 -13.47 -0.46 10.82
CA CYS A 22 -12.88 0.67 11.53
C CYS A 22 -12.97 1.88 10.58
N GLY A 23 -13.92 2.79 10.85
CA GLY A 23 -14.34 3.85 9.93
C GLY A 23 -15.19 3.34 8.75
N GLY A 24 -16.44 3.78 8.66
CA GLY A 24 -17.25 3.55 7.44
C GLY A 24 -16.66 4.27 6.22
N PRO A 25 -17.17 4.01 4.99
CA PRO A 25 -16.64 4.62 3.76
C PRO A 25 -16.63 6.16 3.80
N ALA A 26 -17.62 6.76 4.48
CA ALA A 26 -17.65 8.21 4.71
C ALA A 26 -16.50 8.71 5.62
N GLN A 27 -16.12 7.92 6.63
CA GLN A 27 -14.99 8.25 7.51
C GLN A 27 -13.67 8.19 6.76
N LEU A 28 -13.47 7.16 5.94
CA LEU A 28 -12.26 7.04 5.12
C LEU A 28 -12.12 8.22 4.16
N ARG A 29 -13.22 8.61 3.49
CA ARG A 29 -13.22 9.82 2.65
C ARG A 29 -12.90 11.08 3.42
N TRP A 30 -13.43 11.22 4.64
CA TRP A 30 -13.12 12.37 5.50
C TRP A 30 -11.64 12.41 5.90
N LEU A 31 -11.02 11.27 6.21
CA LEU A 31 -9.59 11.18 6.48
C LEU A 31 -8.76 11.59 5.26
N ILE A 32 -9.12 11.12 4.05
CA ILE A 32 -8.43 11.51 2.81
C ILE A 32 -8.50 13.03 2.58
N ARG A 33 -9.64 13.68 2.82
CA ARG A 33 -9.76 15.14 2.72
C ARG A 33 -8.82 15.87 3.68
N ARG A 34 -8.74 15.41 4.94
CA ARG A 34 -7.79 15.98 5.90
C ARG A 34 -6.34 15.77 5.46
N ILE A 35 -6.02 14.61 4.90
CA ILE A 35 -4.67 14.33 4.36
C ILE A 35 -4.34 15.29 3.20
N ALA A 36 -5.32 15.60 2.33
CA ALA A 36 -5.15 16.59 1.27
C ALA A 36 -4.79 17.99 1.82
N ASP A 37 -5.23 18.31 3.05
CA ASP A 37 -4.89 19.53 3.80
C ASP A 37 -3.58 19.39 4.63
N ASP A 38 -2.68 18.44 4.30
CA ASP A 38 -1.43 18.11 5.02
C ASP A 38 -1.62 17.58 6.46
N ASP A 39 -2.81 17.07 6.80
CA ASP A 39 -3.08 16.53 8.13
C ASP A 39 -2.44 15.15 8.35
N ARG A 40 -1.25 15.16 8.94
CA ARG A 40 -0.49 13.95 9.33
C ARG A 40 -1.20 13.12 10.39
N GLY A 41 -2.05 13.73 11.21
CA GLY A 41 -2.85 13.01 12.21
C GLY A 41 -3.89 12.12 11.54
N ALA A 42 -4.59 12.66 10.54
CA ALA A 42 -5.51 11.90 9.70
C ALA A 42 -4.81 10.80 8.91
N PHE A 43 -3.60 11.07 8.41
CA PHE A 43 -2.77 10.06 7.75
C PHE A 43 -2.44 8.88 8.67
N ALA A 44 -2.04 9.16 9.91
CA ALA A 44 -1.78 8.11 10.89
C ALA A 44 -3.05 7.31 11.24
N GLU A 45 -4.20 7.97 11.39
CA GLU A 45 -5.49 7.28 11.61
C GLU A 45 -5.85 6.35 10.44
N LEU A 46 -5.67 6.81 9.19
CA LEU A 46 -5.90 5.99 8.01
C LEU A 46 -4.94 4.79 7.97
N PHE A 47 -3.66 5.03 8.25
CA PHE A 47 -2.66 3.97 8.32
C PHE A 47 -3.03 2.89 9.35
N ASP A 48 -3.39 3.29 10.57
CA ASP A 48 -3.78 2.37 11.65
C ASP A 48 -5.00 1.52 11.25
N GLN A 49 -6.00 2.13 10.60
CA GLN A 49 -7.23 1.43 10.18
C GLN A 49 -6.98 0.46 9.01
N ILE A 50 -6.25 0.90 7.99
CA ILE A 50 -6.13 0.16 6.72
C ILE A 50 -4.99 -0.86 6.75
N SER A 51 -3.89 -0.58 7.46
CA SER A 51 -2.74 -1.49 7.52
C SER A 51 -3.12 -2.87 8.06
N GLY A 52 -4.00 -2.93 9.06
CA GLY A 52 -4.50 -4.19 9.63
C GLY A 52 -5.31 -5.04 8.64
N LEU A 53 -5.97 -4.41 7.66
CA LEU A 53 -6.73 -5.10 6.61
C LEU A 53 -5.84 -5.56 5.45
N VAL A 54 -4.86 -4.74 5.08
CA VAL A 54 -4.01 -4.97 3.90
C VAL A 54 -2.85 -5.92 4.19
N LEU A 55 -2.26 -5.87 5.39
CA LEU A 55 -1.08 -6.67 5.75
C LEU A 55 -1.27 -8.19 5.61
N PRO A 56 -2.37 -8.80 6.09
CA PRO A 56 -2.60 -10.24 5.92
C PRO A 56 -2.69 -10.63 4.43
N SER A 57 -3.40 -9.83 3.63
CA SER A 57 -3.54 -10.05 2.18
C SER A 57 -2.19 -9.94 1.47
N LEU A 58 -1.39 -8.92 1.79
CA LEU A 58 -0.04 -8.74 1.22
C LEU A 58 0.89 -9.91 1.54
N ARG A 59 0.88 -10.41 2.78
CA ARG A 59 1.70 -11.56 3.18
C ARG A 59 1.31 -12.86 2.48
N GLY A 60 0.06 -12.98 2.03
CA GLY A 60 -0.39 -14.09 1.19
C GLY A 60 0.11 -14.02 -0.26
N GLN A 61 0.41 -12.82 -0.75
CA GLN A 61 0.80 -12.57 -2.16
C GLN A 61 2.32 -12.45 -2.34
N VAL A 62 3.03 -11.94 -1.33
CA VAL A 62 4.46 -11.61 -1.39
C VAL A 62 5.19 -12.34 -0.25
N SER A 63 6.06 -13.28 -0.63
CA SER A 63 6.75 -14.15 0.34
C SER A 63 7.89 -13.45 1.10
N ASP A 64 8.53 -12.45 0.49
CA ASP A 64 9.65 -11.73 1.10
C ASP A 64 9.16 -10.58 2.00
N ARG A 65 9.57 -10.63 3.27
CA ARG A 65 9.17 -9.65 4.29
C ARG A 65 9.62 -8.23 3.95
N HIS A 66 10.81 -8.05 3.36
CA HIS A 66 11.30 -6.72 2.98
C HIS A 66 10.46 -6.12 1.87
N ARG A 67 10.03 -6.92 0.89
CA ARG A 67 9.09 -6.49 -0.13
C ARG A 67 7.72 -6.15 0.43
N VAL A 68 7.18 -6.98 1.33
CA VAL A 68 5.88 -6.67 1.98
C VAL A 68 5.93 -5.29 2.65
N ALA A 69 6.99 -5.02 3.40
CA ALA A 69 7.13 -3.76 4.11
C ALA A 69 7.35 -2.57 3.16
N GLY A 70 8.16 -2.73 2.11
CA GLY A 70 8.33 -1.72 1.05
C GLY A 70 7.06 -1.44 0.24
N VAL A 71 6.26 -2.46 -0.07
CA VAL A 71 4.97 -2.29 -0.76
C VAL A 71 3.99 -1.55 0.14
N LEU A 72 3.86 -1.96 1.41
CA LEU A 72 3.00 -1.28 2.37
C LEU A 72 3.39 0.19 2.51
N ALA A 73 4.67 0.47 2.77
CA ALA A 73 5.15 1.84 2.95
C ALA A 73 4.95 2.67 1.68
N GLY A 74 5.28 2.10 0.51
CA GLY A 74 5.10 2.77 -0.77
C GLY A 74 3.64 3.11 -1.07
N THR A 75 2.71 2.21 -0.73
CA THR A 75 1.27 2.46 -0.88
C THR A 75 0.85 3.69 -0.10
N PHE A 76 1.20 3.77 1.19
CA PHE A 76 0.77 4.89 2.02
C PHE A 76 1.47 6.21 1.67
N ILE A 77 2.74 6.18 1.26
CA ILE A 77 3.41 7.36 0.71
C ILE A 77 2.68 7.85 -0.54
N GLU A 78 2.28 6.94 -1.44
CA GLU A 78 1.53 7.33 -2.62
C GLU A 78 0.15 7.89 -2.31
N VAL A 79 -0.57 7.31 -1.34
CA VAL A 79 -1.83 7.87 -0.85
C VAL A 79 -1.64 9.29 -0.35
N TRP A 80 -0.57 9.56 0.43
CA TRP A 80 -0.24 10.90 0.91
C TRP A 80 -0.05 11.90 -0.26
N TRP A 81 0.74 11.54 -1.26
CA TRP A 81 1.01 12.41 -2.41
C TRP A 81 -0.21 12.63 -3.30
N LEU A 82 -1.05 11.61 -3.49
CA LEU A 82 -2.21 11.68 -4.37
C LEU A 82 -3.46 12.25 -3.70
N ALA A 83 -3.54 12.28 -2.38
CA ALA A 83 -4.70 12.82 -1.66
C ALA A 83 -5.04 14.26 -2.09
N GLY A 84 -4.04 15.12 -2.37
CA GLY A 84 -4.28 16.48 -2.84
C GLY A 84 -4.80 16.59 -4.28
N CYS A 85 -4.62 15.56 -5.09
CA CYS A 85 -4.97 15.55 -6.51
C CYS A 85 -6.19 14.67 -6.83
N HIS A 86 -6.59 13.79 -5.91
CA HIS A 86 -7.44 12.65 -6.22
C HIS A 86 -8.50 12.39 -5.14
N VAL A 87 -9.42 13.35 -4.96
CA VAL A 87 -10.62 13.12 -4.13
C VAL A 87 -11.86 13.56 -4.88
N ASP A 88 -12.34 12.65 -5.74
CA ASP A 88 -13.73 12.73 -6.17
C ASP A 88 -14.63 12.42 -4.95
N PRO A 89 -15.75 13.14 -4.75
CA PRO A 89 -16.68 12.87 -3.66
C PRO A 89 -17.19 11.42 -3.62
N ASP A 90 -17.20 10.71 -4.75
CA ASP A 90 -17.70 9.35 -4.89
C ASP A 90 -16.61 8.26 -4.87
N THR A 91 -15.34 8.63 -4.64
CA THR A 91 -14.23 7.65 -4.56
C THR A 91 -14.45 6.62 -3.45
N ASP A 92 -14.42 5.34 -3.82
CA ASP A 92 -14.23 4.24 -2.87
C ASP A 92 -12.75 4.18 -2.47
N VAL A 93 -12.46 4.69 -1.27
CA VAL A 93 -11.10 4.79 -0.73
C VAL A 93 -10.45 3.42 -0.56
N LEU A 94 -11.21 2.38 -0.20
CA LEU A 94 -10.66 1.03 -0.03
C LEU A 94 -10.28 0.44 -1.37
N ALA A 95 -11.15 0.55 -2.38
CA ALA A 95 -10.86 0.08 -3.73
C ALA A 95 -9.66 0.81 -4.32
N TRP A 96 -9.59 2.13 -4.16
CA TRP A 96 -8.46 2.94 -4.62
C TRP A 96 -7.13 2.55 -3.96
N ILE A 97 -7.12 2.33 -2.64
CA ILE A 97 -5.92 1.85 -1.95
C ILE A 97 -5.54 0.44 -2.43
N ASP A 98 -6.50 -0.46 -2.65
CA ASP A 98 -6.22 -1.80 -3.17
C ASP A 98 -5.63 -1.74 -4.58
N GLU A 99 -6.11 -0.86 -5.46
CA GLU A 99 -5.52 -0.63 -6.79
C GLU A 99 -4.04 -0.20 -6.70
N ILE A 100 -3.73 0.73 -5.79
CA ILE A 100 -2.34 1.15 -5.53
C ILE A 100 -1.51 -0.03 -5.04
N VAL A 101 -2.04 -0.83 -4.10
CA VAL A 101 -1.38 -2.02 -3.57
C VAL A 101 -1.07 -3.01 -4.69
N GLN A 102 -2.05 -3.36 -5.53
CA GLN A 102 -1.89 -4.34 -6.60
C GLN A 102 -0.85 -3.90 -7.63
N ARG A 103 -0.85 -2.61 -8.00
CA ARG A 103 0.18 -2.04 -8.88
C ARG A 103 1.57 -2.18 -8.26
N ARG A 104 1.74 -1.82 -6.98
CA ARG A 104 3.03 -1.92 -6.28
C ARG A 104 3.51 -3.35 -6.08
N VAL A 105 2.59 -4.28 -5.81
CA VAL A 105 2.91 -5.72 -5.78
C VAL A 105 3.46 -6.16 -7.13
N ALA A 106 2.83 -5.76 -8.24
CA ALA A 106 3.32 -6.07 -9.58
C ALA A 106 4.70 -5.45 -9.85
N ASP A 107 4.91 -4.17 -9.52
CA ASP A 107 6.18 -3.45 -9.71
C ASP A 107 7.32 -4.03 -8.86
N SER A 108 7.00 -4.60 -7.71
CA SER A 108 7.98 -5.24 -6.81
C SER A 108 8.47 -6.59 -7.34
N ARG A 109 7.82 -7.19 -8.35
CA ARG A 109 8.21 -8.51 -8.86
C ARG A 109 9.60 -8.43 -9.49
N PRO A 110 10.48 -9.42 -9.22
CA PRO A 110 11.78 -9.43 -9.86
C PRO A 110 11.57 -9.64 -11.36
N ALA A 111 12.33 -8.91 -12.19
CA ALA A 111 12.32 -9.19 -13.63
C ALA A 111 12.77 -10.65 -13.83
N THR A 112 12.06 -11.39 -14.66
CA THR A 112 12.45 -12.73 -15.07
C THR A 112 13.86 -12.66 -15.69
N PRO A 113 14.78 -13.59 -15.34
CA PRO A 113 16.13 -13.58 -15.88
C PRO A 113 16.10 -14.02 -17.34
N SER A 114 15.71 -13.11 -18.23
CA SER A 114 15.90 -13.25 -19.67
C SER A 114 17.21 -12.54 -20.01
N SER A 115 18.30 -13.29 -19.97
CA SER A 115 19.71 -12.85 -20.07
C SER A 115 20.20 -12.00 -18.88
N ALA A 116 20.50 -12.65 -17.75
CA ALA A 116 21.20 -12.00 -16.64
C ALA A 116 22.72 -12.01 -16.88
N ASP A 117 23.31 -10.82 -16.97
CA ASP A 117 24.74 -10.55 -16.81
C ASP A 117 25.13 -10.82 -15.34
N PRO A 118 26.10 -11.71 -15.05
CA PRO A 118 26.47 -12.12 -13.70
C PRO A 118 27.18 -11.02 -12.88
N THR A 119 27.46 -9.85 -13.46
CA THR A 119 28.12 -8.74 -12.75
C THR A 119 27.15 -7.74 -12.10
N SER A 120 25.84 -7.92 -12.27
CA SER A 120 24.85 -7.02 -11.67
C SER A 120 24.76 -7.24 -10.15
N PRO A 121 24.85 -6.19 -9.32
CA PRO A 121 24.75 -6.31 -7.87
C PRO A 121 23.44 -7.00 -7.47
N ASP A 122 23.49 -7.78 -6.38
CA ASP A 122 22.35 -8.57 -5.91
C ASP A 122 21.09 -7.70 -5.80
N ARG A 123 20.13 -7.98 -6.68
CA ARG A 123 18.88 -7.23 -6.83
C ARG A 123 18.01 -7.30 -5.57
N GLY A 124 18.24 -8.30 -4.72
CA GLY A 124 17.62 -8.38 -3.40
C GLY A 124 18.08 -7.25 -2.46
N VAL A 125 19.37 -6.89 -2.49
CA VAL A 125 19.94 -5.83 -1.66
C VAL A 125 19.40 -4.45 -2.07
N LEU A 126 19.28 -4.19 -3.38
CA LEU A 126 18.71 -2.93 -3.88
C LEU A 126 17.21 -2.79 -3.55
N GLY A 127 16.46 -3.90 -3.62
CA GLY A 127 15.06 -3.92 -3.19
C GLY A 127 14.90 -3.61 -1.70
N ALA A 128 15.76 -4.18 -0.86
CA ALA A 128 15.75 -3.92 0.59
C ALA A 128 16.13 -2.47 0.93
N LEU A 129 17.12 -1.89 0.23
CA LEU A 129 17.52 -0.49 0.42
C LEU A 129 16.43 0.49 -0.02
N TRP A 130 15.74 0.20 -1.13
CA TRP A 130 14.62 1.02 -1.59
C TRP A 130 13.43 0.94 -0.63
N ALA A 131 13.09 -0.26 -0.16
CA ALA A 131 12.07 -0.45 0.87
C ALA A 131 12.40 0.33 2.15
N HIS A 132 13.66 0.27 2.60
CA HIS A 132 14.11 0.99 3.78
C HIS A 132 14.00 2.51 3.64
N SER A 133 14.34 3.08 2.47
CA SER A 133 14.19 4.51 2.23
C SER A 133 12.74 4.97 2.35
N ILE A 134 11.80 4.20 1.81
CA ILE A 134 10.37 4.51 1.86
C ILE A 134 9.80 4.29 3.27
N GLU A 135 10.26 3.26 3.97
CA GLU A 135 9.90 3.04 5.38
C GLU A 135 10.34 4.22 6.26
N VAL A 136 11.52 4.80 6.01
CA VAL A 136 11.99 5.99 6.73
C VAL A 136 11.11 7.21 6.44
N GLU A 137 10.71 7.40 5.18
CA GLU A 137 9.79 8.48 4.80
C GLU A 137 8.42 8.31 5.49
N LEU A 138 7.87 7.09 5.44
CA LEU A 138 6.63 6.75 6.14
C LEU A 138 6.75 6.99 7.64
N ALA A 139 7.84 6.53 8.26
CA ALA A 139 8.12 6.76 9.67
C ALA A 139 8.21 8.25 9.98
N GLY A 140 8.79 9.07 9.09
CA GLY A 140 8.84 10.52 9.22
C GLY A 140 7.45 11.18 9.25
N LEU A 141 6.52 10.71 8.41
CA LEU A 141 5.12 11.15 8.45
C LEU A 141 4.42 10.76 9.75
N LEU A 142 4.63 9.53 10.24
CA LEU A 142 3.99 9.00 11.45
C LEU A 142 4.55 9.58 12.76
N ARG A 143 5.84 9.91 12.82
CA ARG A 143 6.54 10.26 14.09
C ARG A 143 6.13 11.59 14.69
N ARG A 144 5.62 12.55 13.91
CA ARG A 144 5.17 13.87 14.41
C ARG A 144 3.78 13.87 15.08
N ARG A 145 3.23 12.70 15.38
CA ARG A 145 2.04 12.53 16.22
C ARG A 145 2.32 12.67 17.72
N HIS A 146 3.59 12.54 18.14
CA HIS A 146 3.97 12.37 19.56
C HIS A 146 4.59 13.61 20.24
N SER A 147 4.21 14.83 19.86
CA SER A 147 4.46 15.99 20.75
C SER A 147 3.23 16.19 21.63
N PRO A 148 3.30 15.92 22.96
CA PRO A 148 2.27 16.41 23.87
C PRO A 148 2.28 17.94 23.87
N PRO A 149 1.11 18.61 24.07
CA PRO A 149 1.07 20.06 24.24
C PRO A 149 1.88 20.48 25.48
N PRO A 150 2.47 21.70 25.48
CA PRO A 150 3.24 22.23 26.62
C PRO A 150 2.39 22.46 27.86
#